data_AF-A0AAD5S2B7-F1
#
_entry.id   AF-A0AAD5S2B7-F1
#
_cell.length_a   1.000
_cell.length_b   1.000
_cell.length_c   1.000
_cell.angle_alpha   90.00
_cell.angle_beta   90.00
_cell.angle_gamma   90.00
#
_symmetry.space_group_name_H-M   'P 1'
#
loop_
_entity.id
_entity.type
_entity.pdbx_description
1 polymer ?
#
loop_
_entity_poly.entity_id
_entity_poly.type
_entity_poly.pdbx_seq_one_letter_code
_entity_poly.pdbx_strand_id
1 'polypeptide(L)'
;MSSQPDFRTGFIPPKKKLSIYDDAPEPVPLHDEPSKLELAIRETRHQVSDQFSSTRAQVQVAVDKWIRIEQSTAATVKQYAAPGEPLLPGALYVTVAGFAGSILTKHRALPLRLLAPTGLALGAFAYLYPRTTQNIYTQTKTTTTGPGVTVLDATPKVLSPVTGLADSLKGLFGGSNGTESKEKK
;
A
#
# COMPACT_ATOMS: atom_id res chain seq x y z
N MET A 1 -105.13 -3.48 36.48
CA MET A 1 -104.49 -3.60 37.80
C MET A 1 -102.99 -3.52 37.60
N SER A 2 -102.37 -2.57 38.29
CA SER A 2 -100.96 -2.18 38.27
C SER A 2 -100.02 -3.22 38.88
N SER A 3 -98.85 -3.42 38.28
CA SER A 3 -97.65 -3.92 38.98
C SER A 3 -96.38 -3.46 38.25
N GLN A 4 -95.69 -2.44 38.79
CA GLN A 4 -94.25 -2.27 38.57
C GLN A 4 -93.49 -3.19 39.53
N PRO A 5 -92.34 -3.76 39.14
CA PRO A 5 -91.24 -3.92 40.10
C PRO A 5 -89.86 -3.63 39.47
N ASP A 6 -89.06 -2.76 40.09
CA ASP A 6 -87.96 -3.05 41.03
C ASP A 6 -86.59 -3.03 40.31
N PHE A 7 -85.88 -1.90 40.42
CA PHE A 7 -84.50 -1.75 39.96
C PHE A 7 -83.54 -2.41 40.97
N ARG A 8 -83.39 -3.73 40.85
CA ARG A 8 -82.36 -4.47 41.60
C ARG A 8 -80.97 -4.17 41.04
N THR A 9 -80.16 -3.50 41.87
CA THR A 9 -78.74 -3.25 41.64
C THR A 9 -78.03 -4.57 41.35
N GLY A 10 -77.67 -4.79 40.09
CA GLY A 10 -76.98 -6.01 39.67
C GLY A 10 -75.58 -6.10 40.27
N PHE A 11 -75.26 -7.25 40.86
CA PHE A 11 -73.90 -7.62 41.22
C PHE A 11 -73.04 -7.64 39.95
N ILE A 12 -72.06 -6.73 39.86
CA ILE A 12 -71.07 -6.73 38.78
C ILE A 12 -69.92 -7.63 39.23
N PRO A 13 -69.69 -8.79 38.59
CA PRO A 13 -68.57 -9.64 38.96
C PRO A 13 -67.25 -8.87 38.75
N PRO A 14 -66.27 -8.96 39.68
CA PRO A 14 -65.00 -8.29 39.51
C PRO A 14 -64.33 -8.80 38.22
N LYS A 15 -63.97 -7.89 37.32
CA LYS A 15 -63.33 -8.24 36.05
C LYS A 15 -62.03 -9.01 36.33
N LYS A 16 -61.97 -10.26 35.89
CA LYS A 16 -60.76 -11.08 35.91
C LYS A 16 -59.69 -10.40 35.05
N LYS A 17 -58.62 -9.91 35.67
CA LYS A 17 -57.48 -9.31 34.95
C LYS A 17 -56.70 -10.43 34.26
N LEU A 18 -56.50 -10.33 32.95
CA LEU A 18 -55.59 -11.22 32.21
C LEU A 18 -54.16 -10.98 32.70
N SER A 19 -53.35 -12.03 32.84
CA SER A 19 -51.92 -11.90 33.08
C SER A 19 -51.29 -11.16 31.90
N ILE A 20 -50.37 -10.23 32.18
CA ILE A 20 -49.61 -9.50 31.16
C ILE A 20 -48.41 -10.36 30.66
N TYR A 21 -48.17 -11.48 31.32
CA TYR A 21 -47.19 -12.46 30.92
C TYR A 21 -47.94 -13.63 30.28
N ASP A 22 -47.43 -14.07 29.13
CA ASP A 22 -47.74 -15.39 28.61
C ASP A 22 -47.31 -16.44 29.64
N ASP A 23 -48.08 -17.53 29.73
CA ASP A 23 -47.80 -18.63 30.64
C ASP A 23 -46.36 -19.13 30.45
N ALA A 24 -45.74 -19.59 31.55
CA ALA A 24 -44.34 -20.00 31.58
C ALA A 24 -44.00 -20.87 30.35
N PRO A 25 -42.97 -20.51 29.55
CA PRO A 25 -42.66 -21.23 28.32
C PRO A 25 -42.57 -22.73 28.60
N GLU A 26 -43.28 -23.54 27.81
CA GLU A 26 -43.18 -24.99 27.89
C GLU A 26 -41.70 -25.39 27.88
N PRO A 27 -41.26 -26.38 28.71
CA PRO A 27 -39.87 -26.77 28.77
C PRO A 27 -39.41 -27.24 27.38
N VAL A 28 -38.72 -26.35 26.66
CA VAL A 28 -38.08 -26.68 25.39
C VAL A 28 -37.11 -27.82 25.71
N PRO A 29 -37.17 -28.97 24.99
CA PRO A 29 -36.24 -30.06 25.26
C PRO A 29 -34.82 -29.55 25.05
N LEU A 30 -34.06 -29.41 26.15
CA LEU A 30 -32.64 -29.10 26.12
C LEU A 30 -31.96 -30.24 25.38
N HIS A 31 -31.58 -29.99 24.13
CA HIS A 31 -30.73 -30.91 23.38
C HIS A 31 -29.31 -30.65 23.86
N ASP A 32 -28.89 -31.43 24.86
CA ASP A 32 -27.58 -31.27 25.52
C ASP A 32 -26.40 -31.69 24.61
N GLU A 33 -26.68 -32.36 23.49
CA GLU A 33 -25.68 -32.80 22.52
C GLU A 33 -25.55 -31.79 21.37
N PRO A 34 -24.34 -31.27 21.11
CA PRO A 34 -24.13 -30.31 20.04
C PRO A 34 -24.46 -30.94 18.68
N SER A 35 -25.30 -30.25 17.91
CA SER A 35 -25.66 -30.71 16.57
C SER A 35 -24.42 -30.70 15.66
N LYS A 36 -24.36 -31.65 14.71
CA LYS A 36 -23.27 -31.72 13.72
C LYS A 36 -23.09 -30.39 12.96
N LEU A 37 -24.19 -29.66 12.72
CA LEU A 37 -24.15 -28.35 12.07
C LEU A 37 -23.56 -27.27 12.99
N GLU A 38 -23.87 -27.32 14.28
CA GLU A 38 -23.35 -26.39 15.28
C GLU A 38 -21.83 -26.51 15.40
N LEU A 39 -21.31 -27.74 15.41
CA LEU A 39 -19.87 -28.00 15.38
C LEU A 39 -19.21 -27.47 14.10
N ALA A 40 -19.85 -27.64 12.94
CA ALA A 40 -19.34 -27.11 11.68
C ALA A 40 -19.31 -25.57 11.65
N ILE A 41 -20.35 -24.90 12.16
CA ILE A 41 -20.39 -23.43 12.26
C ILE A 41 -19.32 -22.93 13.25
N ARG A 42 -19.12 -23.66 14.35
CA ARG A 42 -18.09 -23.34 15.34
C ARG A 42 -16.69 -23.44 14.73
N GLU A 43 -16.38 -24.55 14.07
CA GLU A 43 -15.08 -24.79 13.46
C GLU A 43 -14.78 -23.74 12.37
N THR A 44 -15.74 -23.49 11.47
CA THR A 44 -15.58 -22.48 10.41
C THR A 44 -15.34 -21.08 10.98
N ARG A 45 -16.05 -20.68 12.05
CA ARG A 45 -15.81 -19.40 12.72
C ARG A 45 -14.39 -19.31 13.28
N HIS A 46 -13.91 -20.37 13.95
CA HIS A 46 -12.56 -20.38 14.51
C HIS A 46 -11.51 -20.26 13.42
N GLN A 47 -11.62 -21.06 12.36
CA GLN A 47 -10.69 -21.00 11.23
C GLN A 47 -10.64 -19.61 10.57
N VAL A 48 -11.80 -18.99 10.32
CA VAL A 48 -11.85 -17.64 9.74
C VAL A 48 -11.26 -16.61 10.69
N SER A 49 -11.54 -16.71 11.99
CA SER A 49 -11.00 -15.80 13.00
C SER A 49 -9.48 -15.93 13.14
N ASP A 50 -8.96 -17.15 13.05
CA ASP A 50 -7.53 -17.47 13.14
C ASP A 50 -6.77 -16.99 11.89
N GLN A 51 -7.34 -17.19 10.70
CA GLN A 51 -6.78 -16.67 9.45
C GLN A 51 -6.79 -15.13 9.43
N PHE A 52 -7.85 -14.51 9.94
CA PHE A 52 -7.93 -13.06 10.03
C PHE A 52 -6.92 -12.49 11.04
N SER A 53 -6.81 -13.10 12.23
CA SER A 53 -5.87 -12.65 13.26
C SER A 53 -4.41 -12.84 12.85
N SER A 54 -4.07 -13.95 12.20
CA SER A 54 -2.71 -14.20 11.69
C SER A 54 -2.33 -13.24 10.56
N THR A 55 -3.24 -12.96 9.63
CA THR A 55 -3.02 -11.96 8.58
C THR A 55 -2.79 -10.58 9.18
N ARG A 56 -3.63 -10.18 10.15
CA ARG A 56 -3.47 -8.92 10.87
C ARG A 56 -2.13 -8.84 11.59
N ALA A 57 -1.69 -9.93 12.23
CA ALA A 57 -0.41 -9.97 12.91
C ALA A 57 0.77 -9.79 11.94
N GLN A 58 0.73 -10.40 10.75
CA GLN A 58 1.77 -10.22 9.74
C GLN A 58 1.85 -8.78 9.24
N VAL A 59 0.69 -8.15 8.99
CA VAL A 59 0.62 -6.73 8.60
C VAL A 59 1.18 -5.85 9.72
N GLN A 60 0.82 -6.11 10.98
CA GLN A 60 1.32 -5.35 12.11
C GLN A 60 2.85 -5.45 12.21
N VAL A 61 3.42 -6.65 12.09
CA VAL A 61 4.88 -6.85 12.10
C VAL A 61 5.55 -6.12 10.94
N ALA A 62 4.95 -6.11 9.75
CA ALA A 62 5.48 -5.36 8.62
C ALA A 62 5.46 -3.85 8.90
N VAL A 63 4.34 -3.33 9.39
CA VAL A 63 4.18 -1.91 9.75
C VAL A 63 5.16 -1.50 10.84
N ASP A 64 5.31 -2.30 11.89
CA ASP A 64 6.25 -2.02 12.98
C ASP A 64 7.71 -1.99 12.49
N LYS A 65 8.07 -2.87 11.54
CA LYS A 65 9.38 -2.83 10.86
C LYS A 65 9.56 -1.54 10.05
N TRP A 66 8.54 -1.13 9.29
CA TRP A 66 8.58 0.11 8.50
C TRP A 66 8.70 1.35 9.39
N ILE A 67 7.95 1.43 10.48
CA ILE A 67 8.03 2.52 11.45
C ILE A 67 9.43 2.61 12.06
N ARG A 68 10.04 1.46 12.41
CA ARG A 68 11.42 1.44 12.89
C ARG A 68 12.43 1.94 11.86
N ILE A 69 12.26 1.56 10.59
CA ILE A 69 13.10 2.05 9.49
C ILE A 69 12.93 3.57 9.34
N GLU A 70 11.70 4.08 9.38
CA GLU A 70 11.40 5.51 9.32
C GLU A 70 12.07 6.26 10.47
N GLN A 71 11.93 5.78 11.71
CA GLN A 71 12.56 6.41 12.87
C GLN A 71 14.09 6.43 12.75
N SER A 72 14.72 5.34 12.30
CA SER A 72 16.16 5.28 12.10
C SER A 72 16.62 6.23 10.99
N THR A 73 15.89 6.29 9.88
CA THR A 73 16.21 7.15 8.73
C THR A 73 15.97 8.61 9.07
N ALA A 74 14.89 8.94 9.78
CA ALA A 74 14.61 10.29 10.25
C ALA A 74 15.68 10.76 11.23
N ALA A 75 16.16 9.89 12.13
CA ALA A 75 17.26 10.21 13.04
C ALA A 75 18.57 10.48 12.28
N THR A 76 18.93 9.63 11.31
CA THR A 76 20.15 9.78 10.49
C THR A 76 20.06 10.97 9.54
N VAL A 77 18.91 11.18 8.90
CA VAL A 77 18.66 12.32 8.02
C VAL A 77 18.68 13.60 8.84
N LYS A 78 18.09 13.64 10.04
CA LYS A 78 18.21 14.81 10.93
C LYS A 78 19.65 15.11 11.34
N GLN A 79 20.50 14.08 11.43
CA GLN A 79 21.92 14.24 11.74
C GLN A 79 22.74 14.77 10.55
N TYR A 80 22.35 14.47 9.32
CA TYR A 80 23.07 14.84 8.09
C TYR A 80 22.40 15.94 7.25
N ALA A 81 21.17 16.32 7.57
CA ALA A 81 20.44 17.36 6.87
C ALA A 81 21.05 18.72 7.21
N ALA A 82 21.60 19.37 6.20
CA ALA A 82 21.91 20.79 6.27
C ALA A 82 20.60 21.58 6.55
N PRO A 83 20.64 22.56 7.47
CA PRO A 83 19.45 23.32 7.86
C PRO A 83 19.02 24.21 6.70
N GLY A 84 18.07 23.76 5.87
CA GLY A 84 17.53 24.59 4.79
C GLY A 84 16.72 23.89 3.70
N GLU A 85 16.83 22.56 3.50
CA GLU A 85 16.03 21.85 2.49
C GLU A 85 14.88 21.07 3.13
N PRO A 86 13.61 21.25 2.68
CA PRO A 86 12.49 20.46 3.18
C PRO A 86 12.55 19.03 2.60
N LEU A 87 13.28 18.15 3.28
CA LEU A 87 13.56 16.78 2.83
C LEU A 87 12.32 15.86 2.83
N LEU A 88 11.39 16.07 3.77
CA LEU A 88 10.17 15.25 3.88
C LEU A 88 9.24 15.38 2.65
N PRO A 89 8.85 16.58 2.20
CA PRO A 89 8.04 16.70 0.99
C PRO A 89 8.83 16.29 -0.26
N GLY A 90 10.14 16.56 -0.32
CA GLY A 90 10.96 16.19 -1.47
C GLY A 90 11.03 14.68 -1.71
N ALA A 91 11.22 13.90 -0.64
CA ALA A 91 11.25 12.43 -0.73
C ALA A 91 9.89 11.87 -1.18
N LEU A 92 8.80 12.45 -0.69
CA LEU A 92 7.45 12.06 -1.08
C LEU A 92 7.15 12.37 -2.56
N TYR A 93 7.64 13.49 -3.10
CA TYR A 93 7.49 13.79 -4.52
C TYR A 93 8.29 12.84 -5.42
N VAL A 94 9.48 12.43 -4.99
CA VAL A 94 10.29 11.43 -5.71
C VAL A 94 9.60 10.08 -5.78
N THR A 95 9.02 9.62 -4.66
CA THR A 95 8.28 8.34 -4.63
C THR A 95 7.00 8.41 -5.46
N VAL A 96 6.26 9.52 -5.39
CA VAL A 96 5.08 9.76 -6.23
C VAL A 96 5.45 9.80 -7.72
N ALA A 97 6.56 10.43 -8.10
CA ALA A 97 7.04 10.44 -9.48
C ALA A 97 7.38 9.03 -9.99
N GLY A 98 8.03 8.20 -9.16
CA GLY A 98 8.30 6.80 -9.50
C GLY A 98 7.01 5.98 -9.67
N PHE A 99 6.03 6.16 -8.79
CA PHE A 99 4.72 5.51 -8.91
C PHE A 99 3.91 6.01 -10.11
N ALA A 100 3.96 7.31 -10.41
CA ALA A 100 3.38 7.87 -11.62
C ALA A 100 3.99 7.23 -12.87
N GLY A 101 5.31 7.02 -12.89
CA GLY A 101 6.00 6.29 -13.96
C GLY A 101 5.57 4.84 -14.14
N SER A 102 5.27 4.15 -13.04
CA SER A 102 4.75 2.78 -13.05
C SER A 102 3.34 2.72 -13.66
N ILE A 103 2.47 3.67 -13.28
CA ILE A 103 1.12 3.76 -13.84
C ILE A 103 1.18 4.11 -15.33
N LEU A 104 2.02 5.05 -15.73
CA LEU A 104 2.15 5.50 -17.13
C LEU A 104 2.63 4.39 -18.07
N THR A 105 3.41 3.43 -17.55
CA THR A 105 3.97 2.32 -18.33
C THR A 105 3.22 1.01 -18.19
N LYS A 106 2.05 1.01 -17.53
CA LYS A 106 1.20 -0.18 -17.30
C LYS A 106 0.89 -0.96 -18.59
N HIS A 107 0.72 -0.29 -19.72
CA HIS A 107 0.40 -0.89 -21.02
C HIS A 107 1.57 -0.92 -22.01
N ARG A 108 2.80 -0.65 -21.56
CA ARG A 108 4.01 -0.59 -22.41
C ARG A 108 4.88 -1.84 -22.19
N ALA A 109 5.82 -2.06 -23.11
CA ALA A 109 6.76 -3.18 -23.05
C ALA A 109 7.53 -3.25 -21.72
N LEU A 110 7.87 -4.48 -21.28
CA LEU A 110 8.59 -4.78 -20.03
C LEU A 110 9.82 -3.89 -19.70
N PRO A 111 10.72 -3.55 -20.65
CA PRO A 111 11.87 -2.68 -20.31
C PRO A 111 11.43 -1.29 -19.85
N LEU A 112 10.40 -0.71 -20.46
CA LEU A 112 9.90 0.61 -20.11
C LEU A 112 9.23 0.60 -18.72
N ARG A 113 8.68 -0.54 -18.31
CA ARG A 113 8.03 -0.74 -17.01
C ARG A 113 9.00 -0.69 -15.83
N LEU A 114 10.29 -1.00 -16.05
CA LEU A 114 11.34 -0.90 -15.03
C LEU A 114 12.10 0.43 -15.12
N LEU A 115 12.32 0.92 -16.33
CA LEU A 115 13.08 2.15 -16.57
C LEU A 115 12.26 3.42 -16.30
N ALA A 116 10.96 3.43 -16.54
CA ALA A 116 10.17 4.65 -16.32
C ALA A 116 9.99 5.03 -14.83
N PRO A 117 9.69 4.09 -13.91
CA PRO A 117 9.64 4.42 -12.48
C PRO A 117 10.98 4.92 -11.96
N THR A 118 12.08 4.24 -12.34
CA THR A 118 13.43 4.60 -11.89
C THR A 118 13.90 5.91 -12.51
N GLY A 119 13.67 6.12 -13.81
CA GLY A 119 14.01 7.35 -14.52
C GLY A 119 13.26 8.57 -14.00
N LEU A 120 11.94 8.46 -13.76
CA LEU A 120 11.17 9.56 -13.20
C LEU A 120 11.53 9.84 -11.74
N ALA A 121 11.79 8.81 -10.93
CA ALA A 121 12.27 8.99 -9.56
C ALA A 121 13.63 9.70 -9.53
N LEU A 122 14.58 9.29 -10.37
CA LEU A 122 15.91 9.93 -10.47
C LEU A 122 15.81 11.37 -11.00
N GLY A 123 14.95 11.61 -11.99
CA GLY A 123 14.68 12.96 -12.50
C GLY A 123 14.10 13.88 -11.44
N ALA A 124 13.09 13.40 -10.68
CA ALA A 124 12.54 14.14 -9.55
C ALA A 124 13.58 14.37 -8.45
N PHE A 125 14.44 13.39 -8.17
CA PHE A 125 15.48 13.54 -7.15
C PHE A 125 16.48 14.64 -7.53
N ALA A 126 16.94 14.66 -8.78
CA ALA A 126 17.82 15.71 -9.28
C ALA A 126 17.16 17.09 -9.31
N TYR A 127 15.85 17.15 -9.60
CA TYR A 127 15.09 18.40 -9.63
C TYR A 127 14.85 18.99 -8.23
N LEU A 128 14.49 18.16 -7.25
CA LEU A 128 14.15 18.61 -5.90
C LEU A 128 15.36 18.78 -4.97
N TYR A 129 16.48 18.11 -5.24
CA TYR A 129 17.68 18.17 -4.41
C TYR A 129 18.93 18.62 -5.18
N PRO A 130 18.94 19.85 -5.73
CA PRO A 130 20.06 20.34 -6.53
C PRO A 130 21.35 20.52 -5.70
N ARG A 131 21.27 20.98 -4.44
CA ARG A 131 22.47 21.14 -3.59
C ARG A 131 23.02 19.80 -3.10
N THR A 132 22.14 18.86 -2.75
CA THR A 132 22.55 17.50 -2.36
C THR A 132 23.25 16.79 -3.53
N THR A 133 22.75 16.96 -4.76
CA THR A 133 23.39 16.41 -5.97
C THR A 133 24.75 17.04 -6.24
N GLN A 134 24.90 18.35 -6.06
CA GLN A 134 26.19 19.04 -6.18
C GLN A 134 27.21 18.57 -5.13
N ASN A 135 26.78 18.37 -3.88
CA ASN A 135 27.66 17.89 -2.80
C ASN A 135 28.15 16.45 -3.04
N ILE A 136 27.28 15.55 -3.50
CA ILE A 136 27.66 14.18 -3.88
C ILE A 136 28.65 14.21 -5.04
N TYR A 137 28.39 15.03 -6.06
CA TYR A 137 29.26 15.18 -7.22
C TYR A 137 30.63 15.79 -6.88
N THR A 138 30.71 16.68 -5.89
CA THR A 138 32.02 17.17 -5.42
C THR A 138 32.79 16.11 -4.66
N GLN A 139 32.13 15.25 -3.89
CA GLN A 139 32.81 14.19 -3.12
C GLN A 139 33.32 13.03 -4.00
N THR A 140 32.58 12.68 -5.06
CA THR A 140 33.06 11.67 -6.03
C THR A 140 34.26 12.15 -6.83
N LYS A 141 34.47 13.47 -6.97
CA LYS A 141 35.65 14.06 -7.60
C LYS A 141 36.89 14.06 -6.70
N THR A 142 36.71 14.16 -5.38
CA THR A 142 37.84 14.25 -4.43
C THR A 142 38.43 12.89 -4.10
N THR A 143 37.70 11.80 -4.29
CA THR A 143 38.22 10.42 -4.23
C THR A 143 38.86 10.04 -5.57
N THR A 144 39.79 10.86 -6.06
CA THR A 144 40.66 10.56 -7.21
C THR A 144 42.05 11.16 -6.94
N THR A 145 42.58 10.91 -5.75
CA THR A 145 44.00 11.12 -5.42
C THR A 145 44.42 10.01 -4.47
N GLY A 146 44.55 8.81 -5.03
CA GLY A 146 45.04 7.61 -4.36
C GLY A 146 45.41 6.58 -5.43
N PRO A 147 46.63 6.02 -5.42
CA PRO A 147 47.06 5.10 -6.46
C PRO A 147 46.30 3.79 -6.27
N GLY A 148 45.42 3.44 -7.22
CA GLY A 148 44.88 2.09 -7.32
C GLY A 148 43.40 1.87 -6.96
N VAL A 149 42.50 2.85 -7.15
CA VAL A 149 41.06 2.55 -7.20
C VAL A 149 40.42 3.25 -8.41
N THR A 150 40.42 2.56 -9.55
CA THR A 150 39.78 2.98 -10.80
C THR A 150 38.28 2.74 -10.71
N VAL A 151 37.54 3.64 -10.04
CA VAL A 151 36.06 3.54 -9.91
C VAL A 151 35.31 3.85 -11.22
N LEU A 152 36.03 4.25 -12.27
CA LEU A 152 35.48 4.59 -13.60
C LEU A 152 35.72 3.52 -14.68
N ASP A 153 36.45 2.43 -14.38
CA ASP A 153 36.62 1.31 -15.33
C ASP A 153 35.66 0.15 -15.02
N ALA A 154 35.02 0.17 -13.85
CA ALA A 154 33.84 -0.63 -13.58
C ALA A 154 32.61 0.07 -14.18
N THR A 155 32.57 0.24 -15.51
CA THR A 155 31.26 0.26 -16.18
C THR A 155 30.70 -1.12 -15.90
N PRO A 156 29.71 -1.29 -14.99
CA PRO A 156 29.25 -2.63 -14.71
C PRO A 156 28.69 -3.13 -16.04
N LYS A 157 29.09 -4.33 -16.47
CA LYS A 157 28.75 -4.94 -17.77
C LYS A 157 27.23 -5.05 -18.04
N VAL A 158 26.41 -4.63 -17.07
CA VAL A 158 24.95 -4.43 -17.07
C VAL A 158 24.48 -3.06 -17.58
N LEU A 159 25.37 -2.07 -17.74
CA LEU A 159 25.04 -0.72 -18.25
C LEU A 159 25.24 -0.57 -19.78
N SER A 160 25.99 -1.47 -20.42
CA SER A 160 26.12 -1.54 -21.89
C SER A 160 24.83 -1.88 -22.66
N PRO A 161 23.88 -2.71 -22.17
CA PRO A 161 22.59 -2.88 -22.85
C PRO A 161 21.72 -1.61 -22.78
N VAL A 162 21.93 -0.75 -21.79
CA VAL A 162 21.17 0.51 -21.63
C VAL A 162 21.67 1.57 -22.61
N THR A 163 22.98 1.66 -22.84
CA THR A 163 23.55 2.56 -23.86
C THR A 163 23.21 2.11 -25.28
N GLY A 164 23.27 0.81 -25.57
CA GLY A 164 22.88 0.27 -26.88
C GLY A 164 21.38 0.44 -27.19
N LEU A 165 20.52 0.45 -26.16
CA LEU A 165 19.09 0.74 -26.30
C LEU A 165 18.83 2.24 -26.53
N ALA A 166 19.61 3.13 -25.91
CA ALA A 166 19.53 4.57 -26.17
C ALA A 166 19.91 4.91 -27.62
N ASP A 167 20.93 4.25 -28.18
CA ASP A 167 21.30 4.39 -29.59
C ASP A 167 20.24 3.77 -30.53
N SER A 168 19.64 2.63 -30.14
CA SER A 168 18.54 2.01 -30.90
C SER A 168 17.28 2.88 -30.92
N LEU A 169 16.98 3.58 -29.81
CA LEU A 169 15.87 4.54 -29.75
C LEU A 169 16.20 5.82 -30.51
N LYS A 170 17.44 6.32 -30.47
CA LYS A 170 17.87 7.43 -31.33
C LYS A 170 17.78 7.08 -32.81
N GLY A 171 18.10 5.85 -33.23
CA GLY A 171 17.91 5.38 -34.60
C GLY A 171 16.44 5.22 -35.01
N LEU A 172 15.54 4.96 -34.06
CA LEU A 172 14.09 4.82 -34.31
C LEU A 172 13.34 6.15 -34.34
N PHE A 173 13.81 7.18 -33.63
CA PHE A 173 13.19 8.51 -33.58
C PHE A 173 13.98 9.59 -34.34
N GLY A 174 15.23 9.31 -34.72
CA GLY A 174 16.10 10.16 -35.54
C GLY A 174 16.06 9.71 -36.99
N GLY A 175 15.01 10.13 -37.70
CA GLY A 175 14.86 9.87 -39.12
C GLY A 175 16.06 10.37 -39.95
N SER A 176 16.58 9.44 -40.77
CA SER A 176 17.20 9.61 -42.09
C SER A 176 17.73 11.02 -42.42
N ASN A 177 19.06 11.14 -42.50
CA ASN A 177 19.69 12.02 -43.48
C ASN A 177 21.05 11.45 -43.95
N GLY A 178 21.04 10.94 -45.19
CA GLY A 178 22.13 11.09 -46.14
C GLY A 178 23.38 10.23 -45.95
N THR A 179 23.33 8.95 -46.34
CA THR A 179 24.56 8.26 -46.79
C THR A 179 24.81 8.62 -48.26
N GLU A 180 25.60 9.67 -48.48
CA GLU A 180 26.38 9.82 -49.72
C GLU A 180 27.34 8.64 -49.83
N SER A 181 26.99 7.64 -50.64
CA SER A 181 27.97 6.70 -51.18
C SER A 181 28.83 7.43 -52.20
N LYS A 182 29.99 7.93 -51.77
CA LYS A 182 31.09 8.20 -52.69
C LYS A 182 31.76 6.89 -53.09
N GLU A 183 31.25 6.31 -54.15
CA GLU A 183 32.03 5.52 -55.08
C GLU A 183 33.03 6.47 -55.77
N LYS A 184 34.32 6.36 -55.44
CA LYS A 184 35.39 6.64 -56.42
C LYS A 184 36.77 6.17 -55.96
N LYS A 185 37.28 5.28 -56.81
CA LYS A 185 38.68 5.02 -57.18
C LYS A 185 39.46 3.99 -56.37
#